data_AF-K8GMZ0-F1
#
_entry.id   AF-K8GMZ0-F1
#
_cell.length_a   1.000
_cell.length_b   1.000
_cell.length_c   1.000
_cell.angle_alpha   90.00
_cell.angle_beta   90.00
_cell.angle_gamma   90.00
#
_symmetry.space_group_name_H-M   'P 1'
#
loop_
_entity.id
_entity.type
_entity.pdbx_description
1 polymer ?
#
loop_
_entity_poly.entity_id
_entity_poly.type
_entity_poly.pdbx_seq_one_letter_code
_entity_poly.pdbx_strand_id
1 'polypeptide(L)'
;MKSVRILNGYRVIYKPEHARAMKSENWLGYVYEHILVAENSINRKIRENEVVHHLNGIRDDNRSVNLIVIENSQHTKLHYWISIGAPYEGNFKISSQERKAVDGARFCMTCNEIIQSTLNEKYCSNECSAIAKRKVNRPSKEELEKDISEMSWVAIGLKYGVSDNAARKWARKYGLNTKQVNSSLGM
;
A
#
# COMPACT_ATOMS: atom_id res chain seq x y z
N MET A 1 -3.33 -38.48 -31.21
CA MET A 1 -4.50 -38.02 -30.42
C MET A 1 -3.96 -37.23 -29.23
N LYS A 2 -4.36 -35.97 -29.02
CA LYS A 2 -3.89 -35.17 -27.87
C LYS A 2 -4.37 -35.88 -26.61
N SER A 3 -3.48 -36.55 -25.88
CA SER A 3 -3.83 -37.25 -24.63
C SER A 3 -4.09 -36.19 -23.55
N VAL A 4 -5.29 -35.60 -23.54
CA VAL A 4 -5.69 -34.66 -22.49
C VAL A 4 -5.79 -35.44 -21.17
N ARG A 5 -5.15 -34.93 -20.12
CA ARG A 5 -5.23 -35.47 -18.76
C ARG A 5 -5.67 -34.38 -17.80
N ILE A 6 -6.08 -34.78 -16.59
CA ILE A 6 -6.45 -33.87 -15.50
C ILE A 6 -5.42 -33.95 -14.39
N LEU A 7 -4.94 -32.80 -13.93
CA LEU A 7 -4.04 -32.64 -12.79
C LEU A 7 -4.58 -31.55 -11.87
N ASN A 8 -4.97 -31.91 -10.64
CA ASN A 8 -5.49 -30.96 -9.64
C ASN A 8 -6.65 -30.08 -10.14
N GLY A 9 -7.51 -30.64 -11.01
CA GLY A 9 -8.63 -29.93 -11.64
C GLY A 9 -8.27 -29.12 -12.89
N TYR A 10 -7.01 -29.08 -13.30
CA TYR A 10 -6.58 -28.45 -14.55
C TYR A 10 -6.47 -29.48 -15.68
N ARG A 11 -6.88 -29.08 -16.88
CA ARG A 11 -6.57 -29.82 -18.12
C ARG A 11 -5.12 -29.61 -18.52
N VAL A 12 -4.42 -30.69 -18.84
CA VAL A 12 -3.04 -30.68 -19.34
C VAL A 12 -2.96 -31.37 -20.71
N ILE A 13 -2.12 -30.82 -21.60
CA ILE A 13 -1.92 -31.28 -22.98
C ILE A 13 -0.46 -31.69 -23.16
N TYR A 14 -0.24 -32.84 -23.79
CA TYR A 14 1.11 -33.27 -24.18
C TYR A 14 1.68 -32.35 -25.28
N LYS A 15 2.73 -31.61 -24.93
CA LYS A 15 3.47 -30.69 -25.80
C LYS A 15 4.94 -30.61 -25.34
N PRO A 16 5.75 -31.65 -25.60
CA PRO A 16 7.07 -31.81 -24.99
C PRO A 16 8.08 -30.72 -25.36
N GLU A 17 7.98 -30.17 -26.57
CA GLU A 17 8.85 -29.08 -27.04
C GLU A 17 8.49 -27.70 -26.44
N HIS A 18 7.46 -27.62 -25.61
CA HIS A 18 7.06 -26.36 -25.02
C HIS A 18 8.02 -25.93 -23.90
N ALA A 19 8.39 -24.65 -23.86
CA ALA A 19 9.28 -24.13 -22.82
C ALA A 19 8.74 -24.34 -21.38
N ARG A 20 7.41 -24.40 -21.23
CA ARG A 20 6.71 -24.69 -19.96
C ARG A 20 6.26 -26.14 -19.80
N ALA A 21 6.83 -27.07 -20.57
CA ALA A 21 6.57 -28.49 -20.39
C ALA A 21 7.07 -28.96 -19.03
N MET A 22 6.22 -29.74 -18.34
CA MET A 22 6.53 -30.35 -17.06
C MET A 22 7.66 -31.37 -17.25
N LYS A 23 8.51 -31.50 -16.21
CA LYS A 23 9.72 -32.33 -16.23
C LYS A 23 9.64 -33.55 -15.31
N SER A 24 8.60 -33.65 -14.47
CA SER A 24 8.40 -34.80 -13.58
C SER A 24 8.01 -36.04 -14.38
N GLU A 25 8.52 -37.21 -14.02
CA GLU A 25 8.32 -38.49 -14.72
C GLU A 25 6.88 -38.72 -15.21
N ASN A 26 5.89 -38.65 -14.31
CA ASN A 26 4.47 -38.90 -14.63
C ASN A 26 3.79 -37.83 -15.51
N TRP A 27 4.43 -36.69 -15.71
CA TRP A 27 3.89 -35.54 -16.46
C TRP A 27 4.89 -35.00 -17.48
N LEU A 28 5.95 -35.75 -17.77
CA LEU A 28 7.01 -35.30 -18.66
C LEU A 28 6.41 -34.92 -20.02
N GLY A 29 6.69 -33.70 -20.46
CA GLY A 29 6.21 -33.17 -21.73
C GLY A 29 4.78 -32.61 -21.72
N TYR A 30 4.08 -32.62 -20.59
CA TYR A 30 2.74 -32.01 -20.48
C TYR A 30 2.81 -30.51 -20.13
N VAL A 31 1.86 -29.74 -20.63
CA VAL A 31 1.68 -28.31 -20.34
C VAL A 31 0.24 -28.08 -19.92
N TYR A 32 -0.02 -27.16 -18.98
CA TYR A 32 -1.38 -26.74 -18.68
C TYR A 32 -2.06 -26.10 -19.90
N GLU A 33 -3.29 -26.53 -20.23
CA GLU A 33 -4.02 -26.06 -21.41
C GLU A 33 -4.29 -24.55 -21.35
N HIS A 34 -4.60 -24.00 -20.18
CA HIS A 34 -4.82 -22.56 -20.01
C HIS A 34 -3.61 -21.71 -20.43
N ILE A 35 -2.38 -22.21 -20.27
CA ILE A 35 -1.15 -21.52 -20.72
C ILE A 35 -1.16 -21.43 -22.24
N LEU A 36 -1.42 -22.55 -22.91
CA LEU A 36 -1.42 -22.62 -24.36
C LEU A 36 -2.52 -21.75 -24.98
N VAL A 37 -3.72 -21.75 -24.38
CA VAL A 37 -4.82 -20.90 -24.84
C VAL A 37 -4.51 -19.42 -24.60
N ALA A 38 -4.00 -19.07 -23.42
CA ALA A 38 -3.64 -17.70 -23.09
C ALA A 38 -2.54 -17.16 -24.02
N GLU A 39 -1.45 -17.89 -24.23
CA GLU A 39 -0.37 -17.51 -25.16
C GLU A 39 -0.86 -17.28 -26.59
N ASN A 40 -1.76 -18.15 -27.07
CA ASN A 40 -2.37 -17.99 -28.38
C ASN A 40 -3.26 -16.74 -28.44
N SER A 41 -4.01 -16.43 -27.37
CA SER A 41 -4.90 -15.26 -27.32
C SER A 41 -4.14 -13.93 -27.29
N ILE A 42 -2.98 -13.87 -26.62
CA ILE A 42 -2.16 -12.65 -26.53
C ILE A 42 -1.06 -12.58 -27.60
N ASN A 43 -0.98 -13.60 -28.47
CA ASN A 43 0.01 -13.74 -29.54
C ASN A 43 1.47 -13.59 -29.08
N ARG A 44 1.80 -14.10 -27.89
CA ARG A 44 3.17 -14.18 -27.37
C ARG A 44 3.26 -15.19 -26.24
N LYS A 45 4.49 -15.59 -25.89
CA LYS A 45 4.74 -16.41 -24.70
C LYS A 45 4.43 -15.64 -23.40
N ILE A 46 3.99 -16.36 -22.38
CA ILE A 46 3.81 -15.81 -21.02
C ILE A 46 5.19 -15.62 -20.38
N ARG A 47 5.46 -14.41 -19.90
CA ARG A 47 6.74 -14.02 -19.28
C ARG A 47 6.92 -14.72 -17.93
N GLU A 48 8.16 -14.74 -17.44
CA GLU A 48 8.49 -15.40 -16.17
C GLU A 48 7.72 -14.80 -14.97
N ASN A 49 7.46 -13.49 -14.99
CA ASN A 49 6.74 -12.79 -13.93
C ASN A 49 5.20 -12.80 -14.11
N GLU A 50 4.67 -13.51 -15.11
CA GLU A 50 3.24 -13.58 -15.44
C GLU A 50 2.62 -14.96 -15.11
N VAL A 51 1.33 -14.93 -14.80
CA VAL A 51 0.48 -16.10 -14.51
C VAL A 51 -0.86 -15.96 -15.23
N VAL A 52 -1.48 -17.09 -15.57
CA VAL A 52 -2.86 -17.13 -16.08
C VAL A 52 -3.82 -17.30 -14.92
N HIS A 53 -4.80 -16.43 -14.83
CA HIS A 53 -5.88 -16.49 -13.85
C HIS A 53 -7.21 -16.83 -14.55
N HIS A 54 -7.96 -17.76 -13.96
CA HIS A 54 -9.33 -18.09 -14.38
C HIS A 54 -10.31 -17.14 -13.69
N LEU A 55 -10.99 -16.29 -14.46
CA LEU A 55 -11.87 -15.25 -13.91
C LEU A 55 -12.97 -15.84 -13.03
N ASN A 56 -13.60 -16.94 -13.45
CA ASN A 56 -14.64 -17.63 -12.66
C ASN A 56 -14.10 -18.66 -11.64
N GLY A 57 -12.79 -18.83 -11.52
CA GLY A 57 -12.17 -19.79 -10.60
C GLY A 57 -12.32 -21.27 -11.00
N ILE A 58 -12.95 -21.57 -12.15
CA ILE A 58 -13.13 -22.92 -12.67
C ILE A 58 -11.91 -23.31 -13.50
N ARG A 59 -11.13 -24.26 -12.99
CA ARG A 59 -9.77 -24.59 -13.45
C ARG A 59 -9.68 -25.23 -14.84
N ASP A 60 -10.77 -25.83 -15.31
CA ASP A 60 -10.88 -26.47 -16.62
C ASP A 60 -11.67 -25.65 -17.65
N ASP A 61 -12.23 -24.50 -17.27
CA ASP A 61 -12.83 -23.53 -18.18
C ASP A 61 -11.74 -22.66 -18.84
N ASN A 62 -11.11 -23.23 -19.86
CA ASN A 62 -10.01 -22.62 -20.59
C ASN A 62 -10.46 -21.80 -21.80
N ARG A 63 -11.72 -21.35 -21.86
CA ARG A 63 -12.16 -20.38 -22.89
C ARG A 63 -11.32 -19.11 -22.71
N SER A 64 -10.78 -18.56 -23.81
CA SER A 64 -9.90 -17.38 -23.73
C SER A 64 -10.54 -16.19 -23.01
N VAL A 65 -11.86 -16.02 -23.15
CA VAL A 65 -12.66 -14.99 -22.44
C VAL A 65 -12.69 -15.16 -20.91
N ASN A 66 -12.40 -16.36 -20.40
CA ASN A 66 -12.33 -16.66 -18.97
C ASN A 66 -10.88 -16.60 -18.43
N LEU A 67 -9.89 -16.32 -19.27
CA LEU A 67 -8.48 -16.30 -18.90
C LEU A 67 -7.94 -14.87 -18.96
N ILE A 68 -7.20 -14.49 -17.94
CA ILE A 68 -6.44 -13.24 -17.94
C ILE A 68 -4.98 -13.51 -17.59
N VAL A 69 -4.06 -12.90 -18.32
CA VAL A 69 -2.62 -12.95 -18.04
C VAL A 69 -2.25 -11.70 -17.26
N ILE A 70 -1.75 -11.89 -16.04
CA ILE A 70 -1.36 -10.80 -15.12
C ILE A 70 -0.04 -11.13 -14.44
N GLU A 71 0.61 -10.12 -13.86
CA GLU A 71 1.81 -10.35 -13.07
C GLU A 71 1.49 -11.11 -11.77
N ASN A 72 2.47 -11.84 -11.24
CA ASN A 72 2.34 -12.51 -9.94
C ASN A 72 1.96 -11.52 -8.81
N SER A 73 2.48 -10.29 -8.85
CA SER A 73 2.16 -9.24 -7.88
C SER A 73 0.69 -8.82 -7.95
N GLN A 74 0.13 -8.74 -9.15
CA GLN A 74 -1.26 -8.39 -9.41
C GLN A 74 -2.19 -9.55 -9.04
N HIS A 75 -1.79 -10.79 -9.33
CA HIS A 75 -2.53 -11.99 -8.94
C HIS A 75 -2.71 -12.07 -7.41
N THR A 76 -1.66 -11.78 -6.64
CA THR A 76 -1.73 -11.70 -5.17
C THR A 76 -2.69 -10.61 -4.70
N LYS A 77 -2.66 -9.41 -5.31
CA LYS A 77 -3.58 -8.32 -4.98
C LYS A 77 -5.03 -8.67 -5.30
N LEU A 78 -5.28 -9.31 -6.44
CA LEU A 78 -6.61 -9.77 -6.85
C LEU A 78 -7.19 -10.76 -5.83
N HIS A 79 -6.41 -11.78 -5.46
CA HIS A 79 -6.83 -12.75 -4.45
C HIS A 79 -7.07 -12.11 -3.09
N TYR A 80 -6.23 -11.15 -2.69
CA TYR A 80 -6.45 -10.38 -1.47
C TYR A 80 -7.79 -9.62 -1.53
N TRP A 81 -8.05 -8.90 -2.62
CA TRP A 81 -9.28 -8.14 -2.81
C TRP A 81 -10.55 -9.00 -2.77
N ILE A 82 -10.55 -10.14 -3.48
CA ILE A 82 -11.65 -11.11 -3.41
C ILE A 82 -11.83 -11.61 -1.96
N SER A 83 -10.74 -11.92 -1.29
CA SER A 83 -10.79 -12.48 0.07
C SER A 83 -11.26 -11.53 1.17
N ILE A 84 -11.26 -10.22 0.92
CA ILE A 84 -11.80 -9.20 1.84
C ILE A 84 -13.24 -8.80 1.48
N GLY A 85 -13.90 -9.57 0.60
CA GLY A 85 -15.33 -9.42 0.30
C GLY A 85 -15.65 -8.63 -0.96
N ALA A 86 -14.72 -8.49 -1.90
CA ALA A 86 -15.05 -7.92 -3.20
C ALA A 86 -16.15 -8.75 -3.90
N PRO A 87 -17.11 -8.11 -4.61
CA PRO A 87 -18.09 -8.82 -5.41
C PRO A 87 -17.39 -9.74 -6.41
N TYR A 88 -17.66 -11.04 -6.30
CA TYR A 88 -17.03 -12.06 -7.13
C TYR A 88 -18.02 -13.19 -7.41
N GLU A 89 -18.23 -13.48 -8.69
CA GLU A 89 -19.09 -14.57 -9.15
C GLU A 89 -18.20 -15.72 -9.66
N GLY A 90 -17.98 -16.73 -8.83
CA GLY A 90 -17.16 -17.88 -9.21
C GLY A 90 -16.83 -18.83 -8.06
N ASN A 91 -16.04 -19.87 -8.38
CA ASN A 91 -15.64 -20.92 -7.45
C ASN A 91 -14.32 -20.61 -6.74
N PHE A 92 -14.25 -19.45 -6.07
CA PHE A 92 -13.07 -19.10 -5.28
C PHE A 92 -13.15 -19.71 -3.88
N LYS A 93 -12.17 -20.57 -3.54
CA LYS A 93 -12.06 -21.14 -2.19
C LYS A 93 -11.56 -20.06 -1.23
N ILE A 94 -12.48 -19.39 -0.55
CA ILE A 94 -12.15 -18.51 0.56
C ILE A 94 -11.60 -19.39 1.69
N SER A 95 -10.37 -19.12 2.15
CA SER A 95 -9.81 -19.76 3.34
C SER A 95 -10.76 -19.54 4.51
N SER A 96 -11.14 -20.60 5.21
CA SER A 96 -12.14 -20.64 6.30
C SER A 96 -11.89 -19.72 7.50
N GLN A 97 -10.78 -18.98 7.52
CA GLN A 97 -10.62 -17.86 8.44
C GLN A 97 -11.53 -16.73 7.96
N GLU A 98 -12.68 -16.58 8.63
CA GLU A 98 -13.56 -15.42 8.56
C GLU A 98 -12.69 -14.16 8.70
N ARG A 99 -12.30 -13.58 7.57
CA ARG A 99 -11.66 -12.27 7.57
C ARG A 99 -12.77 -11.31 7.94
N LYS A 100 -12.62 -10.67 9.11
CA LYS A 100 -13.50 -9.58 9.53
C LYS A 100 -13.64 -8.61 8.37
N ALA A 101 -14.87 -8.16 8.13
CA ALA A 101 -15.14 -7.07 7.21
C ALA A 101 -14.14 -5.95 7.48
N VAL A 102 -13.62 -5.34 6.42
CA VAL A 102 -12.68 -4.22 6.53
C VAL A 102 -13.36 -3.16 7.39
N ASP A 103 -12.77 -2.85 8.55
CA ASP A 103 -13.25 -1.75 9.41
C ASP A 103 -13.42 -0.51 8.53
N GLY A 104 -14.48 0.26 8.79
CA GLY A 104 -14.74 1.50 8.05
C GLY A 104 -13.53 2.44 8.07
N ALA A 105 -13.52 3.41 7.14
CA ALA A 105 -12.43 4.38 7.05
C ALA A 105 -12.18 5.05 8.42
N ARG A 106 -10.92 5.01 8.87
CA ARG A 106 -10.46 5.69 10.09
C ARG A 106 -9.74 6.97 9.71
N PHE A 107 -9.96 8.01 10.51
CA PHE A 107 -9.42 9.34 10.27
C PHE A 107 -8.42 9.70 11.37
N CYS A 108 -7.36 10.41 10.98
CA CYS A 108 -6.34 10.88 11.91
C CYS A 108 -6.93 11.90 12.89
N MET A 109 -6.71 11.69 14.19
CA MET A 109 -7.20 12.61 15.23
C MET A 109 -6.53 14.00 15.19
N THR A 110 -5.48 14.20 14.39
CA THR A 110 -4.74 15.47 14.29
C THR A 110 -5.09 16.25 13.03
N CYS A 111 -4.98 15.63 11.86
CA CYS A 111 -5.21 16.30 10.58
C CYS A 111 -6.51 15.89 9.88
N ASN A 112 -7.26 14.94 10.45
CA ASN A 112 -8.50 14.39 9.89
C ASN A 112 -8.35 13.69 8.52
N GLU A 113 -7.12 13.45 8.06
CA GLU A 113 -6.86 12.64 6.85
C GLU A 113 -7.10 11.14 7.11
N ILE A 114 -7.46 10.40 6.06
CA ILE A 114 -7.67 8.96 6.14
C ILE A 114 -6.37 8.24 6.52
N ILE A 115 -6.45 7.35 7.51
CA ILE A 115 -5.37 6.47 7.91
C ILE A 115 -5.31 5.29 6.93
N GLN A 116 -4.26 5.24 6.12
CA GLN A 116 -4.05 4.18 5.12
C GLN A 116 -3.62 2.83 5.73
N SER A 117 -3.11 2.86 6.96
CA SER A 117 -2.66 1.67 7.67
C SER A 117 -3.83 0.78 8.09
N THR A 118 -3.70 -0.53 7.91
CA THR A 118 -4.68 -1.51 8.40
C THR A 118 -4.57 -1.72 9.92
N LEU A 119 -3.51 -1.21 10.56
CA LEU A 119 -3.35 -1.26 12.02
C LEU A 119 -4.22 -0.20 12.69
N ASN A 120 -4.71 -0.49 13.91
CA ASN A 120 -5.60 0.39 14.68
C ASN A 120 -4.89 1.65 15.25
N GLU A 121 -4.25 2.42 14.38
CA GLU A 121 -3.58 3.69 14.67
C GLU A 121 -4.58 4.85 14.82
N LYS A 122 -4.23 5.82 15.67
CA LYS A 122 -4.99 7.05 15.90
C LYS A 122 -4.52 8.22 15.04
N TYR A 123 -3.32 8.12 14.46
CA TYR A 123 -2.66 9.19 13.73
C TYR A 123 -2.08 8.66 12.43
N CYS A 124 -2.09 9.48 11.36
CA CYS A 124 -1.58 9.09 10.05
C CYS A 124 -0.05 9.08 9.98
N SER A 125 0.64 9.74 10.91
CA SER A 125 2.10 9.84 10.92
C SER A 125 2.68 10.11 12.31
N ASN A 126 4.00 9.94 12.43
CA ASN A 126 4.75 10.29 13.64
C ASN A 126 4.65 11.79 13.95
N GLU A 127 4.60 12.64 12.93
CA GLU A 127 4.41 14.08 13.07
C GLU A 127 3.04 14.40 13.67
N CYS A 128 1.96 13.79 13.17
CA CYS A 128 0.62 13.98 13.72
C CYS A 128 0.50 13.49 15.16
N SER A 129 1.13 12.34 15.47
CA SER A 129 1.24 11.82 16.84
C SER A 129 2.03 12.78 17.75
N ALA A 130 3.12 13.36 17.25
CA ALA A 130 3.92 14.34 18.00
C ALA A 130 3.18 15.67 18.20
N ILE A 131 2.34 16.09 17.25
CA ILE A 131 1.47 17.27 17.38
C ILE A 131 0.43 17.04 18.47
N ALA A 132 -0.28 15.91 18.43
CA ALA A 132 -1.32 15.59 19.41
C ALA A 132 -0.81 15.50 20.85
N LYS A 133 0.48 15.20 21.04
CA LYS A 133 1.14 15.14 22.36
C LYS A 133 1.58 16.51 22.91
N ARG A 134 1.44 17.60 22.15
CA ARG A 134 1.88 18.94 22.60
C ARG A 134 0.96 19.47 23.70
N LYS A 135 1.55 20.04 24.75
CA LYS A 135 0.81 20.70 25.84
C LYS A 135 0.30 22.09 25.46
N VAL A 136 0.91 22.71 24.45
CA VAL A 136 0.63 24.07 24.00
C VAL A 136 0.56 24.10 22.48
N ASN A 137 -0.31 24.96 21.95
CA ASN A 137 -0.34 25.25 20.53
C ASN A 137 0.91 26.06 20.17
N ARG A 138 1.77 25.44 19.37
CA ARG A 138 3.00 26.04 18.89
C ARG A 138 2.67 26.92 17.67
N PRO A 139 3.13 28.18 17.62
CA PRO A 139 2.89 29.07 16.49
C PRO A 139 3.49 28.54 15.18
N SER A 140 3.02 29.07 14.06
CA SER A 140 3.63 28.85 12.75
C SER A 140 5.07 29.36 12.71
N LYS A 141 5.81 29.03 11.65
CA LYS A 141 7.17 29.54 11.49
C LYS A 141 7.15 31.08 11.34
N GLU A 142 6.23 31.57 10.54
CA GLU A 142 6.05 32.98 10.20
C GLU A 142 5.60 33.80 11.41
N GLU A 143 4.65 33.28 12.19
CA GLU A 143 4.21 33.90 13.44
C GLU A 143 5.35 34.02 14.46
N LEU A 144 6.13 32.94 14.63
CA LEU A 144 7.26 32.96 15.55
C LEU A 144 8.38 33.88 15.07
N GLU A 145 8.63 33.96 13.76
CA GLU A 145 9.62 34.86 13.17
C GLU A 145 9.27 36.33 13.41
N LYS A 146 7.99 36.69 13.24
CA LYS A 146 7.48 38.02 13.60
C LYS A 146 7.64 38.33 15.09
N ASP A 147 7.29 37.37 15.96
CA ASP A 147 7.47 37.58 17.40
C ASP A 147 8.95 37.76 17.79
N ILE A 148 9.88 37.10 17.10
CA ILE A 148 11.32 37.25 17.36
C ILE A 148 11.81 38.66 17.01
N SER A 149 11.25 39.32 16.00
CA SER A 149 11.62 40.69 15.64
C SER A 149 10.98 41.76 16.52
N GLU A 150 9.80 41.48 17.08
CA GLU A 150 8.99 42.47 17.82
C GLU A 150 9.21 42.44 19.34
N MET A 151 9.61 41.32 19.94
CA MET A 151 9.66 41.18 21.39
C MET A 151 10.82 40.32 21.93
N SER A 152 11.00 40.35 23.25
CA SER A 152 12.05 39.59 23.93
C SER A 152 11.70 38.11 24.04
N TRP A 153 12.70 37.22 24.10
CA TRP A 153 12.47 35.78 24.32
C TRP A 153 11.64 35.46 25.57
N VAL A 154 11.78 36.28 26.62
CA VAL A 154 10.98 36.17 27.85
C VAL A 154 9.52 36.51 27.54
N ALA A 155 9.27 37.58 26.78
CA ALA A 155 7.92 37.95 26.35
C ALA A 155 7.29 36.89 25.44
N ILE A 156 8.05 36.28 24.51
CA ILE A 156 7.57 35.17 23.67
C ILE A 156 7.18 33.95 24.53
N GLY A 157 8.03 33.60 25.50
CA GLY A 157 7.73 32.54 26.45
C GLY A 157 6.41 32.78 27.18
N LEU A 158 6.25 33.98 27.76
CA LEU A 158 5.01 34.38 28.44
C LEU A 158 3.79 34.34 27.50
N LYS A 159 3.92 34.87 26.27
CA LYS A 159 2.85 34.89 25.25
C LYS A 159 2.30 33.50 24.96
N TYR A 160 3.17 32.50 24.81
CA TYR A 160 2.77 31.12 24.49
C TYR A 160 2.67 30.19 25.71
N GLY A 161 2.80 30.71 26.93
CA GLY A 161 2.72 29.91 28.16
C GLY A 161 3.85 28.89 28.30
N VAL A 162 5.06 29.22 27.84
CA VAL A 162 6.25 28.35 27.89
C VAL A 162 7.47 29.10 28.41
N SER A 163 8.55 28.38 28.72
CA SER A 163 9.83 29.05 29.02
C SER A 163 10.44 29.67 27.77
N ASP A 164 11.23 30.73 27.96
CA ASP A 164 12.05 31.34 26.91
C ASP A 164 12.93 30.31 26.16
N ASN A 165 13.47 29.34 26.91
CA ASN A 165 14.23 28.22 26.37
C ASN A 165 13.40 27.30 25.47
N ALA A 166 12.12 27.09 25.78
CA ALA A 166 11.22 26.33 24.92
C ALA A 166 10.92 27.09 23.62
N ALA A 167 10.66 28.40 23.70
CA ALA A 167 10.49 29.25 22.52
C ALA A 167 11.75 29.25 21.63
N ARG A 168 12.96 29.35 22.21
CA ARG A 168 14.23 29.22 21.46
C ARG A 168 14.42 27.84 20.82
N LYS A 169 13.98 26.75 21.47
CA LYS A 169 13.97 25.40 20.87
C LYS A 169 13.01 25.33 19.68
N TRP A 170 11.88 26.03 19.74
CA TRP A 170 10.97 26.12 18.61
C TRP A 170 11.62 26.83 17.43
N ALA A 171 12.20 28.00 17.65
CA ALA A 171 12.91 28.76 16.63
C ALA A 171 14.00 27.92 15.92
N ARG A 172 14.85 27.22 16.70
CA ARG A 172 15.85 26.28 16.15
C ARG A 172 15.23 25.19 15.28
N LYS A 173 14.11 24.61 15.71
CA LYS A 173 13.41 23.58 14.92
C LYS A 173 12.81 24.14 13.61
N TYR A 174 12.52 25.42 13.54
CA TYR A 174 12.08 26.10 12.31
C TYR A 174 13.24 26.66 11.47
N GLY A 175 14.49 26.51 11.93
CA GLY A 175 15.66 27.09 11.28
C GLY A 175 15.77 28.61 11.43
N LEU A 176 15.07 29.21 12.40
CA LEU A 176 15.11 30.66 12.67
C LEU A 176 16.33 31.02 13.51
N ASN A 177 16.89 32.22 13.26
CA ASN A 177 18.02 32.73 14.03
C ASN A 177 17.58 33.07 15.47
N THR A 178 18.30 32.56 16.46
CA THR A 178 18.00 32.77 17.88
C THR A 178 18.81 33.89 18.52
N LYS A 179 19.75 34.49 17.79
CA LYS A 179 20.49 35.67 18.22
C LYS A 179 19.64 36.90 17.93
N GLN A 180 19.21 37.61 18.97
CA GLN A 180 18.60 38.92 18.80
C GLN A 180 19.66 39.85 18.23
N VAL A 181 19.36 40.47 17.09
CA VAL A 181 20.16 41.57 16.57
C VAL A 181 19.79 42.78 17.44
N ASN A 182 20.73 43.29 18.24
CA ASN A 182 20.50 44.53 18.95
C ASN A 182 20.36 45.65 17.91
N SER A 183 19.15 46.15 17.64
CA SER A 183 19.00 47.42 16.95
C SER A 183 19.38 48.53 17.92
N SER A 184 20.62 48.96 17.87
CA SER A 184 21.04 50.24 18.41
C SER A 184 20.38 51.37 17.61
N LEU A 185 19.16 51.72 18.00
CA LEU A 185 18.61 53.08 17.88
C LEU A 185 18.64 53.58 19.34
N GLY A 186 19.63 54.32 19.81
CA GLY A 186 20.02 55.61 19.26
C GLY A 186 18.98 56.63 19.74
N MET A 187 19.21 57.15 20.95
CA MET A 187 18.57 58.31 21.63
C MET A 187 17.14 58.70 21.25
#